data_AF-A0AAD6K0B7-F1
#
_entry.id   AF-A0AAD6K0B7-F1
#
_cell.length_a   1.000
_cell.length_b   1.000
_cell.length_c   1.000
_cell.angle_alpha   90.00
_cell.angle_beta   90.00
_cell.angle_gamma   90.00
#
_symmetry.space_group_name_H-M   'P 1'
#
loop_
_entity.id
_entity.type
_entity.pdbx_description
1 polymer ?
#
loop_
_entity_poly.entity_id
_entity_poly.type
_entity_poly.pdbx_seq_one_letter_code
_entity_poly.pdbx_strand_id
1 'polypeptide(L)'
;MKYNVDLLKIIQLGMTLSDSHGNLPSFGTEFHYARQFNFRDFNIEHDPYNNESIEFLERQGIDLKKNRENGIDSSDFAWMVLKSGVVFSNSSITWITFHGAYDFGFLINFLTRRELPSDMASFLGMVSFSFGVRVYDTKFMMGYISGLRCGLERVAKLQGVERTTGMRHQAGSDSLLTLQTFVRFKDSCANLDLENMNGCEGMIFGLCEGWRGFGRTPEVFIETSTRSNPHFKQVFSV
;
A
#
# COMPACT_ATOMS: atom_id res chain seq x y z
N MET A 1 7.68 -1.60 -12.13
CA MET A 1 7.62 -1.68 -10.66
C MET A 1 8.93 -2.18 -10.07
N LYS A 2 9.32 -3.46 -10.28
CA LYS A 2 10.60 -4.02 -9.77
C LYS A 2 11.80 -3.07 -9.82
N TYR A 3 12.19 -2.62 -11.02
CA TYR A 3 13.35 -1.74 -11.19
C TYR A 3 13.32 -0.49 -10.29
N ASN A 4 12.16 0.15 -10.16
CA ASN A 4 12.01 1.32 -9.30
C ASN A 4 12.09 0.94 -7.82
N VAL A 5 11.48 -0.17 -7.40
CA VAL A 5 11.51 -0.60 -6.00
C VAL A 5 12.92 -0.99 -5.57
N ASP A 6 13.67 -1.69 -6.41
CA ASP A 6 15.03 -2.12 -6.06
C ASP A 6 16.02 -0.95 -6.03
N LEU A 7 15.74 0.12 -6.77
CA LEU A 7 16.62 1.28 -6.88
C LEU A 7 16.30 2.37 -5.85
N LEU A 8 15.02 2.60 -5.56
CA LEU A 8 14.56 3.74 -4.76
C LEU A 8 14.43 3.36 -3.28
N LYS A 9 14.51 4.37 -2.42
CA LYS A 9 14.29 4.21 -0.98
C LYS A 9 12.91 4.69 -0.57
N ILE A 10 12.29 3.94 0.34
CA ILE A 10 11.03 4.34 0.98
C ILE A 10 11.27 5.56 1.88
N ILE A 11 10.37 6.54 1.82
CA ILE A 11 10.44 7.76 2.65
C ILE A 11 9.46 7.68 3.82
N GLN A 12 8.24 7.20 3.56
CA GLN A 12 7.20 7.05 4.56
C GLN A 12 6.45 5.74 4.41
N LEU A 13 5.98 5.20 5.53
CA LEU A 13 5.03 4.10 5.60
C LEU A 13 3.87 4.45 6.53
N GLY A 14 2.65 4.28 6.06
CA GLY A 14 1.41 4.42 6.81
C GLY A 14 0.89 3.06 7.24
N MET A 15 0.61 2.91 8.54
CA MET A 15 -0.07 1.72 9.04
C MET A 15 -1.21 2.13 9.96
N THR A 16 -2.41 1.67 9.62
CA THR A 16 -3.60 1.83 10.44
C THR A 16 -4.11 0.45 10.82
N LEU A 17 -4.33 0.23 12.12
CA LEU A 17 -4.87 -1.01 12.66
C LEU A 17 -6.33 -0.79 13.06
N SER A 18 -7.17 -1.78 12.86
CA SER A 18 -8.52 -1.82 13.40
C SER A 18 -8.98 -3.24 13.69
N ASP A 19 -10.09 -3.36 14.41
CA ASP A 19 -10.87 -4.59 14.40
C ASP A 19 -11.64 -4.77 13.06
N SER A 20 -12.42 -5.85 12.97
CA SER A 20 -13.22 -6.19 11.79
C SER A 20 -14.37 -5.21 11.49
N HIS A 21 -14.71 -4.32 12.44
CA HIS A 21 -15.74 -3.30 12.30
C HIS A 21 -15.15 -1.92 11.99
N GLY A 22 -13.83 -1.83 11.85
CA GLY A 22 -13.14 -0.56 11.58
C GLY A 22 -12.88 0.29 12.83
N ASN A 23 -13.06 -0.26 14.04
CA ASN A 23 -12.73 0.46 15.26
C ASN A 23 -11.21 0.52 15.43
N LEU A 24 -10.67 1.73 15.56
CA LEU A 24 -9.25 1.96 15.78
C LEU A 24 -8.84 1.63 17.23
N PRO A 25 -7.59 1.24 17.49
CA PRO A 25 -7.14 1.02 18.86
C PRO A 25 -7.12 2.34 19.62
N SER A 26 -7.61 2.32 20.87
CA SER A 26 -7.56 3.46 21.78
C SER A 26 -6.47 3.36 22.85
N PHE A 27 -5.91 2.16 23.04
CA PHE A 27 -4.92 1.83 24.09
C PHE A 27 -5.33 2.31 25.49
N GLY A 28 -6.63 2.34 25.79
CA GLY A 28 -7.17 2.79 27.08
C GLY A 28 -7.25 4.32 27.23
N THR A 29 -7.08 5.08 26.15
CA THR A 29 -7.20 6.54 26.10
C THR A 29 -8.47 6.98 25.37
N GLU A 30 -8.78 8.28 25.38
CA GLU A 30 -9.84 8.88 24.56
C GLU A 30 -9.45 9.04 23.08
N PHE A 31 -8.17 8.82 22.75
CA PHE A 31 -7.63 9.01 21.41
C PHE A 31 -7.61 7.71 20.61
N HIS A 32 -7.71 7.83 19.30
CA HIS A 32 -7.56 6.75 18.34
C HIS A 32 -6.31 6.96 17.49
N TYR A 33 -5.74 5.88 16.98
CA TYR A 33 -4.39 5.92 16.43
C TYR A 33 -4.27 5.33 15.02
N ALA A 34 -3.76 6.15 14.11
CA ALA A 34 -3.10 5.75 12.87
C ALA A 34 -1.61 6.13 12.97
N ARG A 35 -0.71 5.36 12.36
CA ARG A 35 0.74 5.57 12.47
C ARG A 35 1.34 5.93 11.11
N GLN A 36 2.23 6.93 11.15
CA GLN A 36 3.11 7.27 10.04
C GLN A 36 4.55 7.08 10.50
N PHE A 37 5.27 6.23 9.80
CA PHE A 37 6.69 5.99 10.01
C PHE A 37 7.45 6.78 8.95
N ASN A 38 8.44 7.57 9.37
CA ASN A 38 9.32 8.32 8.47
C ASN A 38 10.71 7.71 8.56
N PHE A 39 11.32 7.40 7.41
CA PHE A 39 12.60 6.71 7.35
C PHE A 39 13.77 7.66 7.08
N ARG A 40 14.92 7.38 7.68
CA ARG A 40 16.14 8.19 7.52
C ARG A 40 17.04 7.77 6.36
N ASP A 41 16.70 6.66 5.71
CA ASP A 41 17.55 5.98 4.75
C ASP A 41 17.79 6.79 3.47
N PHE A 42 16.80 7.59 3.07
CA PHE A 42 16.88 8.45 1.88
C PHE A 42 17.80 9.66 2.14
N ASN A 43 18.72 9.88 1.21
CA ASN A 43 19.62 11.00 1.14
C ASN A 43 19.56 11.63 -0.26
N ILE A 44 19.01 12.85 -0.34
CA ILE A 44 18.84 13.61 -1.59
C ILE A 44 20.15 13.87 -2.33
N GLU A 45 21.31 13.85 -1.65
CA GLU A 45 22.61 14.12 -2.29
C GLU A 45 23.20 12.88 -3.00
N HIS A 46 22.71 11.68 -2.68
CA HIS A 46 23.36 10.43 -3.09
C HIS A 46 22.42 9.41 -3.71
N ASP A 47 21.16 9.40 -3.29
CA ASP A 47 20.21 8.39 -3.71
C ASP A 47 19.51 8.80 -5.01
N PRO A 48 19.10 7.84 -5.86
CA PRO A 48 18.26 8.14 -7.01
C PRO A 48 16.87 8.62 -6.57
N TYR A 49 16.37 9.66 -7.23
CA TYR A 49 15.01 10.16 -7.04
C TYR A 49 14.46 10.84 -8.30
N ASN A 50 13.16 11.12 -8.29
CA ASN A 50 12.51 11.99 -9.27
C ASN A 50 12.30 13.39 -8.66
N ASN A 51 12.79 14.44 -9.32
CA ASN A 51 12.70 15.82 -8.83
C ASN A 51 11.25 16.26 -8.58
N GLU A 52 10.34 16.03 -9.54
CA GLU A 52 8.92 16.41 -9.40
C GLU A 52 8.26 15.73 -8.20
N SER A 53 8.68 14.51 -7.88
CA SER A 53 8.18 13.73 -6.75
C SER A 53 8.71 14.27 -5.43
N ILE A 54 9.99 14.66 -5.35
CA ILE A 54 10.54 15.31 -4.17
C ILE A 54 9.87 16.66 -3.92
N GLU A 55 9.77 17.51 -4.94
CA GLU A 55 9.07 18.80 -4.82
C GLU A 55 7.61 18.60 -4.38
N PHE A 56 6.94 17.59 -4.93
CA PHE A 56 5.59 17.25 -4.54
C PHE A 56 5.50 16.84 -3.06
N LEU A 57 6.35 15.92 -2.60
CA LEU A 57 6.38 15.46 -1.21
C LEU A 57 6.67 16.60 -0.23
N GLU A 58 7.60 17.49 -0.55
CA GLU A 58 7.89 18.68 0.25
C GLU A 58 6.69 19.63 0.32
N ARG A 59 5.96 19.83 -0.78
CA ARG A 59 4.69 20.61 -0.78
C ARG A 59 3.60 19.94 0.06
N GLN A 60 3.65 18.62 0.26
CA GLN A 60 2.76 17.89 1.18
C GLN A 60 3.28 17.88 2.63
N GLY A 61 4.30 18.69 2.94
CA GLY A 61 4.83 18.89 4.29
C GLY A 61 5.80 17.81 4.76
N ILE A 62 6.38 17.04 3.85
CA ILE A 62 7.42 16.07 4.19
C ILE A 62 8.76 16.79 4.30
N ASP A 63 9.35 16.76 5.50
CA ASP A 63 10.67 17.33 5.78
C ASP A 63 11.74 16.24 5.65
N LEU A 64 12.37 16.17 4.47
CA LEU A 64 13.39 15.17 4.16
C LEU A 64 14.65 15.33 5.00
N LYS A 65 14.99 16.56 5.40
CA LYS A 65 16.13 16.83 6.29
C LYS A 65 15.84 16.28 7.69
N LYS A 66 14.65 16.56 8.23
CA LYS A 66 14.23 16.01 9.52
C LYS A 66 14.13 14.49 9.47
N ASN A 67 13.67 13.91 8.37
CA ASN A 67 13.68 12.46 8.18
C ASN A 67 15.12 11.93 8.21
N ARG A 68 16.07 12.57 7.54
CA ARG A 68 17.48 12.14 7.55
C ARG A 68 18.11 12.19 8.95
N GLU A 69 17.78 13.21 9.73
CA GLU A 69 18.33 13.43 11.08
C GLU A 69 17.68 12.56 12.16
N ASN A 70 16.34 12.42 12.11
CA ASN A 70 15.54 11.86 13.20
C ASN A 70 14.63 10.69 12.78
N GLY A 71 14.67 10.29 11.52
CA GLY A 71 13.87 9.20 10.98
C GLY A 71 14.30 7.84 11.49
N ILE A 72 13.43 6.86 11.31
CA ILE A 72 13.63 5.48 11.72
C ILE A 72 14.61 4.82 10.74
N ASP A 73 15.55 4.03 11.24
CA ASP A 73 16.34 3.15 10.38
C ASP A 73 15.44 2.07 9.81
N SER A 74 15.37 1.98 8.48
CA SER A 74 14.54 0.97 7.82
C SER A 74 14.89 -0.45 8.29
N SER A 75 16.14 -0.72 8.66
CA SER A 75 16.62 -2.06 9.05
C SER A 75 16.11 -2.45 10.42
N ASP A 76 16.16 -1.50 11.35
CA ASP A 76 15.59 -1.67 12.68
C ASP A 76 14.07 -1.84 12.60
N PHE A 77 13.39 -1.05 11.75
CA PHE A 77 11.95 -1.21 11.54
C PHE A 77 11.61 -2.58 10.94
N ALA A 78 12.38 -3.07 9.96
CA ALA A 78 12.15 -4.37 9.34
C ALA A 78 12.28 -5.48 10.37
N TRP A 79 13.34 -5.43 11.18
CA TRP A 79 13.53 -6.37 12.28
C TRP A 79 12.37 -6.37 13.28
N MET A 80 11.87 -5.19 13.66
CA MET A 80 10.72 -5.06 14.55
C MET A 80 9.45 -5.67 13.93
N VAL A 81 9.18 -5.43 12.64
CA VAL A 81 8.02 -6.02 11.93
C VAL A 81 8.13 -7.54 11.87
N LEU A 82 9.32 -8.09 11.60
CA LEU A 82 9.54 -9.54 11.59
C LEU A 82 9.32 -10.18 12.96
N LYS A 83 9.56 -9.45 14.05
CA LYS A 83 9.39 -9.94 15.43
C LYS A 83 8.01 -9.67 16.02
N SER A 84 7.23 -8.74 15.46
CA SER A 84 5.93 -8.34 16.01
C SER A 84 4.82 -9.37 15.77
N GLY A 85 5.03 -10.30 14.83
CA GLY A 85 3.99 -11.22 14.37
C GLY A 85 2.95 -10.56 13.47
N VAL A 86 3.21 -9.35 12.95
CA VAL A 86 2.32 -8.68 11.98
C VAL A 86 2.44 -9.30 10.58
N VAL A 87 3.61 -9.85 10.25
CA VAL A 87 3.87 -10.64 9.05
C VAL A 87 4.12 -12.10 9.43
N PHE A 88 3.93 -13.02 8.48
CA PHE A 88 4.01 -14.47 8.72
C PHE A 88 3.06 -14.98 9.81
N SER A 89 2.03 -14.19 10.16
CA SER A 89 0.95 -14.63 11.04
C SER A 89 0.04 -15.57 10.26
N ASN A 90 -0.04 -16.83 10.67
CA ASN A 90 -0.89 -17.87 10.09
C ASN A 90 -2.39 -17.52 10.18
N SER A 91 -2.85 -16.59 9.35
CA SER A 91 -4.25 -16.26 9.09
C SER A 91 -5.00 -15.55 10.23
N SER A 92 -4.37 -14.67 11.02
CA SER A 92 -5.09 -13.79 11.97
C SER A 92 -5.23 -12.33 11.51
N ILE A 93 -4.43 -11.88 10.54
CA ILE A 93 -4.43 -10.50 10.04
C ILE A 93 -5.05 -10.41 8.63
N THR A 94 -5.70 -9.29 8.34
CA THR A 94 -6.20 -8.94 7.00
C THR A 94 -5.49 -7.67 6.57
N TRP A 95 -4.85 -7.72 5.41
CA TRP A 95 -4.13 -6.59 4.82
C TRP A 95 -4.99 -5.88 3.80
N ILE A 96 -5.07 -4.56 3.93
CA ILE A 96 -5.86 -3.70 3.06
C ILE A 96 -4.92 -2.65 2.46
N THR A 97 -5.01 -2.46 1.15
CA THR A 97 -4.28 -1.42 0.41
C THR A 97 -5.23 -0.73 -0.57
N PHE A 98 -4.77 0.34 -1.21
CA PHE A 98 -5.40 0.97 -2.36
C PHE A 98 -4.36 1.16 -3.45
N HIS A 99 -4.44 0.38 -4.53
CA HIS A 99 -3.42 0.38 -5.61
C HIS A 99 -2.04 -0.11 -5.14
N GLY A 100 -2.02 -1.18 -4.36
CA GLY A 100 -0.88 -1.56 -3.51
C GLY A 100 0.28 -2.29 -4.17
N ALA A 101 0.36 -2.29 -5.50
CA ALA A 101 1.43 -2.99 -6.21
C ALA A 101 2.82 -2.50 -5.78
N TYR A 102 3.00 -1.18 -5.69
CA TYR A 102 4.25 -0.59 -5.21
C TYR A 102 4.41 -0.76 -3.70
N ASP A 103 3.32 -0.61 -2.93
CA ASP A 103 3.31 -0.78 -1.47
C ASP A 103 3.89 -2.13 -1.07
N PHE A 104 3.34 -3.22 -1.61
CA PHE A 104 3.85 -4.57 -1.37
C PHE A 104 5.23 -4.78 -1.97
N GLY A 105 5.54 -4.14 -3.09
CA GLY A 105 6.89 -4.12 -3.66
C GLY A 105 7.90 -3.62 -2.63
N PHE A 106 7.70 -2.41 -2.12
CA PHE A 106 8.57 -1.82 -1.11
C PHE A 106 8.57 -2.64 0.16
N LEU A 107 7.43 -3.10 0.68
CA LEU A 107 7.38 -3.91 1.90
C LEU A 107 8.15 -5.23 1.75
N ILE A 108 8.06 -5.93 0.60
CA ILE A 108 8.85 -7.15 0.36
C ILE A 108 10.34 -6.84 0.25
N ASN A 109 10.74 -5.84 -0.54
CA ASN A 109 12.14 -5.43 -0.67
C ASN A 109 12.72 -5.04 0.71
N PHE A 110 11.94 -4.27 1.47
CA PHE A 110 12.22 -3.79 2.80
C PHE A 110 12.40 -4.91 3.83
N LEU A 111 11.49 -5.90 3.85
CA LEU A 111 11.53 -7.03 4.78
C LEU A 111 12.62 -8.04 4.43
N THR A 112 12.87 -8.26 3.14
CA THR A 112 13.79 -9.32 2.67
C THR A 112 15.21 -8.82 2.42
N ARG A 113 15.39 -7.52 2.22
CA ARG A 113 16.67 -6.89 1.86
C ARG A 113 17.30 -7.47 0.61
N ARG A 114 16.44 -7.89 -0.32
CA ARG A 114 16.83 -8.47 -1.60
C ARG A 114 16.08 -7.78 -2.69
N GLU A 115 16.66 -7.82 -3.89
CA GLU A 115 15.94 -7.42 -5.09
C GLU A 115 14.66 -8.23 -5.23
N LEU A 116 13.61 -7.59 -5.75
CA LEU A 116 12.36 -8.28 -6.05
C LEU A 116 12.57 -9.38 -7.11
N PRO A 117 11.75 -10.44 -7.11
CA PRO A 117 11.79 -11.46 -8.15
C PRO A 117 11.56 -10.88 -9.55
N SER A 118 12.20 -11.45 -10.56
CA SER A 118 12.03 -11.03 -11.95
C SER A 118 10.68 -11.45 -12.55
N ASP A 119 10.05 -12.49 -11.99
CA ASP A 119 8.77 -12.99 -12.45
C ASP A 119 7.63 -12.68 -11.47
N MET A 120 6.43 -12.52 -12.03
CA MET A 120 5.24 -12.11 -11.28
C MET A 120 4.76 -13.20 -10.31
N ALA A 121 4.87 -14.47 -10.67
CA ALA A 121 4.39 -15.58 -9.85
C ALA A 121 5.19 -15.69 -8.55
N SER A 122 6.52 -15.57 -8.63
CA SER A 122 7.40 -15.53 -7.47
C SER A 122 7.11 -14.31 -6.59
N PHE A 123 6.90 -13.12 -7.19
CA PHE A 123 6.56 -11.93 -6.42
C PHE A 123 5.25 -12.08 -5.64
N LEU A 124 4.18 -12.53 -6.30
CA LEU A 124 2.89 -12.78 -5.65
C LEU A 124 2.97 -13.92 -4.61
N GLY A 125 3.80 -14.93 -4.87
CA GLY A 125 4.14 -15.97 -3.90
C GLY A 125 4.80 -15.40 -2.64
N MET A 126 5.72 -14.44 -2.78
CA MET A 126 6.33 -13.74 -1.64
C MET A 126 5.33 -12.89 -0.87
N VAL A 127 4.42 -12.19 -1.56
CA VAL A 127 3.34 -11.44 -0.92
C VAL A 127 2.43 -12.38 -0.12
N SER A 128 1.96 -13.46 -0.72
CA SER A 128 1.12 -14.46 -0.06
C SER A 128 1.82 -15.11 1.13
N PHE A 129 3.11 -15.45 0.99
CA PHE A 129 3.90 -16.01 2.08
C PHE A 129 4.08 -15.03 3.25
N SER A 130 4.29 -13.74 2.95
CA SER A 130 4.60 -12.73 3.97
C SER A 130 3.36 -12.15 4.66
N PHE A 131 2.29 -11.90 3.91
CA PHE A 131 1.10 -11.19 4.36
C PHE A 131 -0.14 -12.09 4.45
N GLY A 132 -0.03 -13.35 4.01
CA GLY A 132 -1.13 -14.31 4.00
C GLY A 132 -2.08 -14.13 2.81
N VAL A 133 -3.15 -14.91 2.82
CA VAL A 133 -4.15 -14.93 1.73
C VAL A 133 -5.17 -13.80 1.83
N ARG A 134 -5.38 -13.22 3.02
CA ARG A 134 -6.34 -12.14 3.25
C ARG A 134 -5.72 -10.78 2.95
N VAL A 135 -5.32 -10.59 1.70
CA VAL A 135 -4.84 -9.34 1.15
C VAL A 135 -5.92 -8.81 0.21
N TYR A 136 -6.34 -7.56 0.41
CA TYR A 136 -7.38 -6.91 -0.37
C TYR A 136 -6.90 -5.56 -0.90
N ASP A 137 -6.86 -5.42 -2.22
CA ASP A 137 -6.68 -4.12 -2.87
C ASP A 137 -8.04 -3.48 -3.11
N THR A 138 -8.33 -2.43 -2.34
CA THR A 138 -9.60 -1.70 -2.38
C THR A 138 -9.89 -1.16 -3.78
N LYS A 139 -8.86 -0.71 -4.52
CA LYS A 139 -9.04 -0.20 -5.88
C LYS A 139 -9.41 -1.31 -6.86
N PHE A 140 -8.79 -2.49 -6.73
CA PHE A 140 -9.17 -3.67 -7.50
C PHE A 140 -10.62 -4.06 -7.21
N MET A 141 -10.96 -4.21 -5.94
CA MET A 141 -12.31 -4.63 -5.51
C MET A 141 -13.40 -3.70 -6.02
N MET A 142 -13.22 -2.39 -5.87
CA MET A 142 -14.22 -1.42 -6.30
C MET A 142 -14.33 -1.32 -7.83
N GLY A 143 -13.22 -1.48 -8.54
CA GLY A 143 -13.22 -1.60 -9.99
C GLY A 143 -13.94 -2.85 -10.47
N TYR A 144 -13.75 -3.98 -9.80
CA TYR A 144 -14.34 -5.28 -10.13
C TYR A 144 -15.84 -5.34 -9.80
N ILE A 145 -16.23 -4.91 -8.60
CA ILE A 145 -17.60 -5.04 -8.09
C ILE A 145 -18.50 -3.89 -8.57
N SER A 146 -17.97 -2.67 -8.67
CA SER A 146 -18.79 -1.46 -8.92
C SER A 146 -18.36 -0.67 -10.15
N GLY A 147 -17.36 -1.13 -10.91
CA GLY A 147 -16.82 -0.42 -12.07
C GLY A 147 -16.10 0.90 -11.72
N LEU A 148 -15.85 1.17 -10.44
CA LEU A 148 -15.27 2.42 -9.98
C LEU A 148 -13.74 2.40 -10.12
N ARG A 149 -13.22 3.10 -11.13
CA ARG A 149 -11.78 3.23 -11.40
C ARG A 149 -11.29 4.66 -11.21
N CYS A 150 -11.35 5.18 -9.98
CA CYS A 150 -10.83 6.51 -9.65
C CYS A 150 -9.87 6.48 -8.46
N GLY A 151 -9.25 7.62 -8.13
CA GLY A 151 -8.29 7.71 -7.02
C GLY A 151 -8.95 7.72 -5.64
N LEU A 152 -8.17 7.37 -4.62
CA LEU A 152 -8.65 7.15 -3.23
C LEU A 152 -9.56 8.26 -2.72
N GLU A 153 -9.16 9.53 -2.87
CA GLU A 153 -9.95 10.67 -2.37
C GLU A 153 -11.35 10.75 -3.00
N ARG A 154 -11.44 10.52 -4.31
CA ARG A 154 -12.71 10.54 -5.04
C ARG A 154 -13.58 9.35 -4.65
N VAL A 155 -12.94 8.19 -4.50
CA VAL A 155 -13.61 6.97 -4.06
C VAL A 155 -14.18 7.13 -2.65
N ALA A 156 -13.37 7.60 -1.70
CA ALA A 156 -13.77 7.86 -0.32
C ALA A 156 -15.00 8.78 -0.29
N LYS A 157 -14.95 9.90 -1.03
CA LYS A 157 -16.07 10.84 -1.15
C LYS A 157 -17.34 10.19 -1.70
N LEU A 158 -17.23 9.32 -2.71
CA LEU A 158 -18.39 8.59 -3.25
C LEU A 158 -19.00 7.60 -2.25
N GLN A 159 -18.19 7.07 -1.34
CA GLN A 159 -18.64 6.20 -0.23
C GLN A 159 -19.13 6.99 0.99
N GLY A 160 -19.13 8.33 0.92
CA GLY A 160 -19.47 9.20 2.05
C GLY A 160 -18.44 9.14 3.19
N VAL A 161 -17.18 8.81 2.87
CA VAL A 161 -16.05 8.84 3.79
C VAL A 161 -15.26 10.11 3.54
N GLU A 162 -15.03 10.88 4.60
CA GLU A 162 -14.22 12.09 4.56
C GLU A 162 -12.94 11.91 5.36
N ARG A 163 -11.85 12.54 4.91
CA ARG A 163 -10.60 12.58 5.65
C ARG A 163 -10.76 13.48 6.88
N THR A 164 -10.82 12.87 8.05
CA THR A 164 -11.05 13.58 9.31
C THR A 164 -9.78 14.13 9.96
N THR A 165 -8.61 13.60 9.60
CA THR A 165 -7.32 14.01 10.17
C THR A 165 -6.15 13.74 9.23
N GLY A 166 -5.09 14.51 9.39
CA GLY A 166 -3.89 14.47 8.55
C GLY A 166 -4.11 15.08 7.16
N MET A 167 -3.03 15.14 6.39
CA MET A 167 -3.03 15.72 5.05
C MET A 167 -3.06 14.62 3.99
N ARG A 168 -3.70 14.92 2.86
CA ARG A 168 -3.65 14.07 1.66
C ARG A 168 -2.19 13.87 1.25
N HIS A 169 -1.87 12.68 0.72
CA HIS A 169 -0.52 12.33 0.27
C HIS A 169 0.53 12.22 1.38
N GLN A 170 0.08 12.07 2.63
CA GLN A 170 0.90 11.57 3.72
C GLN A 170 0.46 10.15 4.10
N ALA A 171 1.43 9.24 4.17
CA ALA A 171 1.23 7.81 4.33
C ALA A 171 0.24 7.44 5.44
N GLY A 172 0.39 8.03 6.63
CA GLY A 172 -0.47 7.72 7.77
C GLY A 172 -1.92 8.11 7.53
N SER A 173 -2.15 9.31 6.99
CA SER A 173 -3.50 9.82 6.69
C SER A 173 -4.14 9.03 5.54
N ASP A 174 -3.37 8.69 4.50
CA ASP A 174 -3.84 7.89 3.38
C ASP A 174 -4.15 6.43 3.78
N SER A 175 -3.37 5.84 4.69
CA SER A 175 -3.65 4.50 5.24
C SER A 175 -4.96 4.47 6.04
N LEU A 176 -5.25 5.53 6.81
CA LEU A 176 -6.50 5.65 7.56
C LEU A 176 -7.70 5.81 6.61
N LEU A 177 -7.59 6.70 5.62
CA LEU A 177 -8.64 6.90 4.63
C LEU A 177 -8.90 5.62 3.83
N THR A 178 -7.83 4.88 3.49
CA THR A 178 -7.93 3.57 2.81
C THR A 178 -8.73 2.58 3.64
N LEU A 179 -8.39 2.43 4.93
CA LEU A 179 -9.13 1.54 5.84
C LEU A 179 -10.61 1.92 5.95
N GLN A 180 -10.89 3.20 6.22
CA GLN A 180 -12.27 3.68 6.39
C GLN A 180 -13.10 3.48 5.12
N THR A 181 -12.49 3.75 3.95
CA THR A 181 -13.12 3.54 2.65
C THR A 181 -13.40 2.06 2.41
N PHE A 182 -12.45 1.17 2.72
CA PHE A 182 -12.63 -0.27 2.61
C PHE A 182 -13.76 -0.78 3.51
N VAL A 183 -13.78 -0.38 4.78
CA VAL A 183 -14.83 -0.79 5.74
C VAL A 183 -16.21 -0.33 5.23
N ARG A 184 -16.31 0.93 4.81
CA ARG A 184 -17.55 1.49 4.28
C ARG A 184 -18.02 0.75 3.04
N PHE A 185 -17.11 0.48 2.10
CA PHE A 185 -17.40 -0.26 0.88
C PHE A 185 -17.83 -1.70 1.18
N LYS A 186 -17.12 -2.39 2.08
CA LYS A 186 -17.47 -3.73 2.56
C LYS A 186 -18.88 -3.77 3.15
N ASP A 187 -19.24 -2.80 3.98
CA ASP A 187 -20.57 -2.73 4.59
C ASP A 187 -21.66 -2.41 3.56
N SER A 188 -21.35 -1.61 2.53
CA SER A 188 -22.25 -1.41 1.38
C SER A 188 -22.43 -2.69 0.55
N CYS A 189 -21.37 -3.46 0.34
CA CYS A 189 -21.44 -4.79 -0.28
C CYS A 189 -22.14 -5.82 0.61
N ALA A 190 -22.11 -5.67 1.94
CA ALA A 190 -22.83 -6.57 2.85
C ALA A 190 -24.34 -6.56 2.66
N ASN A 191 -24.88 -5.42 2.21
CA ASN A 191 -26.27 -5.29 1.80
C ASN A 191 -26.54 -5.83 0.38
N LEU A 192 -25.52 -6.31 -0.33
CA LEU A 192 -25.54 -6.82 -1.70
C LEU A 192 -24.88 -8.22 -1.72
N ASP A 193 -25.60 -9.28 -1.34
CA ASP A 193 -25.17 -10.70 -1.32
C ASP A 193 -23.64 -10.96 -1.38
N LEU A 194 -23.05 -11.21 -0.21
CA LEU A 194 -21.60 -11.27 0.07
C LEU A 194 -20.83 -12.46 -0.51
N GLU A 195 -21.43 -13.29 -1.37
CA GLU A 195 -20.69 -14.28 -2.16
C GLU A 195 -19.71 -13.62 -3.16
N ASN A 196 -19.81 -12.29 -3.36
CA ASN A 196 -19.06 -11.49 -4.36
C ASN A 196 -17.67 -10.96 -3.94
N MET A 197 -17.24 -11.11 -2.68
CA MET A 197 -15.83 -10.83 -2.34
C MET A 197 -14.90 -12.01 -2.65
N ASN A 198 -15.46 -13.22 -2.81
CA ASN A 198 -14.71 -14.40 -3.23
C ASN A 198 -14.04 -14.14 -4.58
N GLY A 199 -12.71 -14.28 -4.60
CA GLY A 199 -11.90 -14.07 -5.79
C GLY A 199 -11.25 -12.69 -5.85
N CYS A 200 -11.48 -11.82 -4.86
CA CYS A 200 -10.67 -10.61 -4.67
C CYS A 200 -9.46 -10.85 -3.76
N GLU A 201 -9.44 -11.96 -3.00
CA GLU A 201 -8.32 -12.33 -2.12
C GLU A 201 -7.01 -12.44 -2.91
N GLY A 202 -5.99 -11.70 -2.46
CA GLY A 202 -4.67 -11.70 -3.08
C GLY A 202 -4.62 -11.01 -4.45
N MET A 203 -5.73 -10.44 -4.93
CA MET A 203 -5.77 -9.70 -6.18
C MET A 203 -5.29 -8.27 -5.95
N ILE A 204 -4.24 -7.88 -6.67
CA ILE A 204 -3.61 -6.57 -6.56
C ILE A 204 -3.85 -5.79 -7.86
N PHE A 205 -4.32 -4.56 -7.74
CA PHE A 205 -4.61 -3.70 -8.90
C PHE A 205 -3.33 -3.48 -9.72
N GLY A 206 -3.44 -3.58 -11.05
CA GLY A 206 -2.31 -3.41 -11.98
C GLY A 206 -1.34 -4.60 -12.06
N LEU A 207 -1.52 -5.63 -11.22
CA LEU A 207 -0.76 -6.89 -11.32
C LEU A 207 -1.64 -8.07 -11.73
N CYS A 208 -2.85 -8.12 -11.18
CA CYS A 208 -3.77 -9.25 -11.35
C CYS A 208 -4.91 -8.96 -12.36
N GLU A 209 -4.88 -7.81 -13.05
CA GLU A 209 -5.89 -7.50 -14.06
C GLU A 209 -5.80 -8.50 -15.24
N GLY A 210 -6.90 -9.22 -15.49
CA GLY A 210 -6.93 -10.32 -16.47
C GLY A 210 -6.52 -11.69 -15.93
N TRP A 211 -6.12 -11.79 -14.66
CA TRP A 211 -5.73 -13.06 -14.05
C TRP A 211 -6.97 -13.91 -13.67
N ARG A 212 -7.12 -15.09 -14.27
CA ARG A 212 -8.22 -16.04 -13.98
C ARG A 212 -7.77 -17.22 -13.10
N GLY A 213 -6.97 -16.94 -12.06
CA GLY A 213 -6.54 -17.91 -11.05
C GLY A 213 -5.28 -18.73 -11.40
N PHE A 214 -4.88 -19.59 -10.45
CA PHE A 214 -3.61 -20.36 -10.45
C PHE A 214 -3.44 -21.40 -11.58
N GLY A 215 -4.42 -21.56 -12.47
CA GLY A 215 -4.39 -22.50 -13.59
C GLY A 215 -3.97 -21.91 -14.94
N ARG A 216 -3.75 -20.60 -15.04
CA ARG A 216 -3.27 -19.94 -16.27
C ARG A 216 -2.29 -18.82 -15.94
N THR A 217 -1.26 -18.70 -16.79
CA THR A 217 -0.34 -17.56 -16.80
C THR A 217 -1.13 -16.25 -16.97
N PRO A 218 -0.85 -15.20 -16.18
CA PRO A 218 -1.48 -13.89 -16.36
C PRO A 218 -1.27 -13.39 -17.79
N GLU A 219 -2.34 -12.92 -18.45
CA GLU A 219 -2.16 -12.11 -19.66
C GLU A 219 -1.67 -10.74 -19.21
N VAL A 220 -0.42 -10.43 -19.54
CA VAL A 220 0.22 -9.15 -19.20
C VAL A 220 -0.50 -8.05 -19.97
N PHE A 221 -1.33 -7.27 -19.29
CA PHE A 221 -1.79 -6.00 -19.84
C PHE A 221 -0.68 -4.96 -19.69
N ILE A 222 0.08 -4.75 -20.76
CA ILE A 222 0.93 -3.56 -20.91
C ILE A 222 -0.02 -2.43 -21.31
N GLU A 223 -0.27 -1.48 -20.42
CA GLU A 223 -0.80 -0.18 -20.82
C GLU A 223 0.22 0.46 -21.77
N THR A 224 -0.02 0.36 -23.08
CA THR A 224 0.76 1.09 -24.09
C THR A 224 0.34 2.55 -24.07
N SER A 225 0.76 3.27 -23.03
CA SER A 225 0.90 4.70 -23.07
C SER A 225 2.17 5.01 -23.87
N THR A 226 1.96 5.62 -25.04
CA THR A 226 2.95 6.00 -26.03
C THR A 226 4.04 6.92 -25.45
N ARG A 227 5.30 6.60 -25.82
CA ARG A 227 6.52 7.44 -25.79
C ARG A 227 6.60 8.55 -24.73
N SER A 228 7.35 8.29 -23.67
CA SER A 228 8.28 9.27 -23.08
C SER A 228 9.38 8.53 -22.33
N ASN A 229 10.56 9.14 -22.24
CA ASN A 229 11.80 8.74 -21.57
C ASN A 229 11.64 7.84 -20.32
N PRO A 230 12.68 7.10 -19.88
CA PRO A 230 12.71 6.45 -18.58
C PRO A 230 12.81 7.52 -17.47
N HIS A 231 11.77 8.33 -17.31
CA HIS A 231 11.60 9.23 -16.20
C HIS A 231 11.02 8.41 -15.05
N PHE A 232 11.80 8.30 -13.97
CA PHE A 232 11.37 7.77 -12.67
C PHE A 232 10.01 8.36 -12.30
N LYS A 233 9.01 7.52 -11.97
CA LYS A 233 7.63 7.99 -11.80
C LYS A 233 7.23 8.41 -10.40
N GLN A 234 7.96 8.06 -9.34
CA GLN A 234 7.64 8.49 -7.97
C GLN A 234 8.71 8.08 -6.96
N VAL A 235 8.91 8.89 -5.93
CA VAL A 235 9.38 8.40 -4.63
C VAL A 235 8.13 8.07 -3.81
N PHE A 236 8.11 6.90 -3.18
CA PHE A 236 6.88 6.34 -2.61
C PHE A 236 6.77 6.64 -1.12
N SER A 237 5.68 7.32 -0.78
CA SER A 237 5.02 7.27 0.52
C SER A 237 3.97 6.17 0.41
N VAL A 238 4.18 5.06 1.11
CA VAL A 238 3.30 3.88 1.09
C VAL A 238 2.28 3.97 2.21
#